data_AF-A0A1H4U7C3-F1
#
_entry.id   AF-A0A1H4U7C3-F1
#
_cell.length_a   1.000
_cell.length_b   1.000
_cell.length_c   1.000
_cell.angle_alpha   90.00
_cell.angle_beta   90.00
_cell.angle_gamma   90.00
#
_symmetry.space_group_name_H-M   'P 1'
#
loop_
_entity.id
_entity.type
_entity.pdbx_description
1 polymer ?
#
loop_
_entity_poly.entity_id
_entity_poly.type
_entity_poly.pdbx_seq_one_letter_code
_entity_poly.pdbx_strand_id
1 'polypeptide(L)'
;MAEFRLEQLAGIWVFAPATSRLNSEPLRGWLQRIEVHGDWIHVREEIQCEDNSILVEVNAQVDGTFYPLTGTVIADEKAYRRSGQVLEGIGHCDGAPAFRETLGINSEGELVMDLHFQVGNREKPVGTAHFRRQA
;
A
#
# COMPACT_ATOMS: atom_id res chain seq x y z
N MET A 1 -18.64 -11.00 -14.34
CA MET A 1 -17.98 -10.15 -13.32
C MET A 1 -16.79 -9.51 -14.00
N ALA A 2 -16.53 -8.22 -13.80
CA ALA A 2 -15.37 -7.57 -14.41
C ALA A 2 -14.08 -8.10 -13.76
N GLU A 3 -13.09 -8.41 -14.59
CA GLU A 3 -11.76 -8.84 -14.17
C GLU A 3 -11.00 -7.66 -13.56
N PHE A 4 -10.28 -7.91 -12.46
CA PHE A 4 -9.42 -6.91 -11.84
C PHE A 4 -8.26 -6.59 -12.77
N ARG A 5 -8.08 -5.30 -13.06
CA ARG A 5 -7.02 -4.80 -13.92
C ARG A 5 -6.09 -3.94 -13.09
N LEU A 6 -4.82 -4.32 -13.07
CA LEU A 6 -3.79 -3.66 -12.28
C LEU A 6 -3.69 -2.17 -12.63
N GLU A 7 -3.94 -1.83 -13.89
CA GLU A 7 -3.97 -0.48 -14.44
C GLU A 7 -5.03 0.43 -13.79
N GLN A 8 -6.05 -0.15 -13.14
CA GLN A 8 -7.04 0.63 -12.36
C GLN A 8 -6.40 1.28 -11.13
N LEU A 9 -5.34 0.69 -10.59
CA LEU A 9 -4.58 1.25 -9.48
C LEU A 9 -3.62 2.34 -9.94
N ALA A 10 -3.25 2.41 -11.22
CA ALA A 10 -2.29 3.38 -11.72
C ALA A 10 -2.81 4.82 -11.52
N GLY A 11 -1.96 5.70 -11.02
CA GLY A 11 -2.29 7.11 -10.75
C GLY A 11 -1.55 7.66 -9.55
N ILE A 12 -1.89 8.91 -9.21
CA ILE A 12 -1.46 9.55 -7.98
C ILE A 12 -2.68 9.65 -7.06
N TRP A 13 -2.53 9.21 -5.82
CA TRP A 13 -3.60 9.03 -4.86
C TRP A 13 -3.28 9.81 -3.59
N VAL A 14 -4.21 10.66 -3.18
CA VAL A 14 -4.08 11.55 -2.02
C VAL A 14 -4.98 11.03 -0.90
N PHE A 15 -4.40 10.82 0.27
CA PHE A 15 -5.09 10.32 1.44
C PHE A 15 -6.28 11.20 1.84
N ALA A 16 -7.40 10.55 2.12
CA ALA A 16 -8.66 11.16 2.53
C ALA A 16 -8.90 10.85 4.02
N PRO A 17 -8.39 11.67 4.96
CA PRO A 17 -8.48 11.38 6.38
C PRO A 17 -9.91 11.29 6.89
N ALA A 18 -10.84 12.07 6.32
CA ALA A 18 -12.23 12.12 6.75
C ALA A 18 -13.02 10.82 6.48
N THR A 19 -12.58 10.02 5.51
CA THR A 19 -13.21 8.73 5.15
C THR A 19 -12.38 7.53 5.58
N SER A 20 -11.15 7.77 6.04
CA SER A 20 -10.24 6.73 6.52
C SER A 20 -10.48 6.36 7.98
N ARG A 21 -10.11 5.14 8.35
CA ARG A 21 -10.17 4.62 9.72
C ARG A 21 -8.89 3.86 10.02
N LEU A 22 -7.89 4.56 10.55
CA LEU A 22 -6.61 3.99 10.96
C LEU A 22 -6.48 4.05 12.48
N ASN A 23 -5.96 2.99 13.09
CA ASN A 23 -5.64 2.88 14.51
C ASN A 23 -4.20 3.36 14.82
N SER A 24 -3.55 4.02 13.87
CA SER A 24 -2.22 4.60 14.01
C SER A 24 -2.29 6.02 14.58
N GLU A 25 -1.12 6.62 14.83
CA GLU A 25 -1.04 8.06 15.04
C GLU A 25 -1.65 8.83 13.86
N PRO A 26 -2.20 10.04 14.11
CA PRO A 26 -2.77 10.86 13.07
C PRO A 26 -1.75 11.18 11.97
N LEU A 27 -2.10 10.83 10.73
CA LEU A 27 -1.31 11.20 9.56
C LEU A 27 -1.65 12.64 9.16
N ARG A 28 -0.64 13.46 8.91
CA ARG A 28 -0.78 14.81 8.33
C ARG A 28 -1.03 14.76 6.84
N GLY A 29 -0.53 13.72 6.17
CA GLY A 29 -0.77 13.49 4.75
C GLY A 29 -0.19 12.17 4.30
N TRP A 30 -0.71 11.64 3.20
CA TRP A 30 -0.13 10.49 2.53
C TRP A 30 -0.43 10.57 1.03
N LEU A 31 0.65 10.59 0.23
CA LEU A 31 0.60 10.55 -1.22
C LEU A 31 1.10 9.19 -1.71
N GLN A 32 0.33 8.50 -2.54
CA GLN A 32 0.70 7.23 -3.13
C GLN A 32 0.68 7.35 -4.65
N ARG A 33 1.85 7.19 -5.28
CA ARG A 33 1.98 7.12 -6.74
C ARG A 33 2.16 5.67 -7.15
N ILE A 34 1.34 5.22 -8.09
CA ILE A 34 1.37 3.86 -8.63
C ILE A 34 1.50 3.97 -10.14
N GLU A 35 2.55 3.38 -10.69
CA GLU A 35 2.77 3.24 -12.12
C GLU A 35 2.74 1.76 -12.48
N VAL A 36 2.12 1.41 -13.61
CA VAL A 36 1.90 0.02 -14.02
C VAL A 36 2.40 -0.18 -15.45
N HIS A 37 3.24 -1.19 -15.65
CA HIS A 37 3.80 -1.57 -16.94
C HIS A 37 3.68 -3.09 -17.13
N GLY A 38 2.55 -3.52 -17.71
CA GLY A 38 2.22 -4.95 -17.79
C GLY A 38 2.00 -5.53 -16.39
N ASP A 39 2.79 -6.52 -16.01
CA ASP A 39 2.76 -7.11 -14.67
C ASP A 39 3.75 -6.47 -13.69
N TRP A 40 4.44 -5.40 -14.09
CA TRP A 40 5.31 -4.61 -13.21
C TRP A 40 4.56 -3.43 -12.61
N ILE A 41 4.83 -3.16 -11.35
CA ILE A 41 4.39 -1.94 -10.66
C ILE A 41 5.56 -1.20 -10.04
N HIS A 42 5.50 0.12 -10.14
CA HIS A 42 6.30 1.01 -9.33
C HIS A 42 5.37 1.71 -8.36
N VAL A 43 5.62 1.54 -7.07
CA VAL A 43 4.85 2.19 -6.00
C VAL A 43 5.78 3.08 -5.22
N ARG A 44 5.38 4.34 -5.05
CA ARG A 44 6.05 5.32 -4.21
C ARG A 44 5.04 5.93 -3.24
N GLU A 45 5.32 5.84 -1.96
CA GLU A 45 4.50 6.34 -0.87
C GLU A 45 5.27 7.39 -0.08
N GLU A 46 4.66 8.56 0.10
CA GLU A 46 5.17 9.65 0.91
C GLU A 46 4.16 9.90 2.03
N ILE A 47 4.49 9.46 3.25
CA ILE A 47 3.64 9.56 4.42
C ILE A 47 4.22 10.62 5.34
N GLN A 48 3.40 11.60 5.68
CA GLN A 48 3.71 12.65 6.64
C GLN A 48 3.00 12.35 7.96
N CYS A 49 3.78 12.05 8.99
CA CYS A 49 3.31 11.92 10.35
C CYS A 49 3.52 13.23 11.11
N GLU A 50 3.25 13.25 12.42
CA GLU A 50 3.43 14.45 13.24
C GLU A 50 4.89 14.90 13.33
N ASP A 51 5.79 13.94 13.61
CA ASP A 51 7.20 14.20 13.94
C ASP A 51 8.20 13.67 12.90
N ASN A 52 7.74 12.88 11.93
CA ASN A 52 8.59 12.27 10.91
C ASN A 52 7.88 12.12 9.56
N SER A 53 8.67 11.77 8.55
CA SER A 53 8.19 11.37 7.24
C SER A 53 8.72 9.99 6.87
N ILE A 54 7.86 9.20 6.25
CA ILE A 54 8.16 7.86 5.75
C ILE A 54 8.09 7.96 4.22
N LEU A 55 9.17 7.52 3.57
CA LEU A 55 9.23 7.35 2.13
C LEU A 55 9.45 5.86 1.86
N VAL A 56 8.50 5.24 1.16
CA VAL A 56 8.63 3.86 0.69
C VAL A 56 8.57 3.86 -0.82
N GLU A 57 9.54 3.21 -1.45
CA GLU A 57 9.55 3.05 -2.90
C GLU A 57 9.96 1.63 -3.29
N VAL A 58 9.21 1.04 -4.22
CA VAL A 58 9.40 -0.33 -4.70
C VAL A 58 9.08 -0.43 -6.18
N ASN A 59 9.94 -1.15 -6.90
CA ASN A 59 9.68 -1.59 -8.25
C ASN A 59 9.63 -3.13 -8.24
N ALA A 60 8.45 -3.69 -8.50
CA ALA A 60 8.18 -5.11 -8.30
C ALA A 60 7.33 -5.68 -9.43
N GLN A 61 7.56 -6.93 -9.75
CA GLN A 61 6.59 -7.71 -10.53
C GLN A 61 5.47 -8.21 -9.60
N VAL A 62 4.26 -8.31 -10.12
CA VAL A 62 3.09 -8.85 -9.39
C VAL A 62 3.05 -10.38 -9.52
N ASP A 63 4.07 -11.04 -8.99
CA ASP A 63 4.29 -12.49 -9.06
C ASP A 63 4.45 -13.17 -7.68
N GLY A 64 4.42 -12.39 -6.59
CA GLY A 64 4.65 -12.85 -5.23
C GLY A 64 6.12 -12.93 -4.81
N THR A 65 7.06 -12.55 -5.69
CA THR A 65 8.48 -12.43 -5.35
C THR A 65 8.72 -11.18 -4.50
N PHE A 66 9.63 -11.24 -3.54
CA PHE A 66 10.02 -10.09 -2.73
C PHE A 66 11.05 -9.23 -3.47
N TYR A 67 10.80 -7.93 -3.51
CA TYR A 67 11.66 -6.92 -4.10
C TYR A 67 12.10 -5.92 -3.03
N PRO A 68 13.34 -5.41 -3.10
CA PRO A 68 13.86 -4.50 -2.08
C PRO A 68 13.04 -3.20 -2.03
N LEU A 69 12.75 -2.75 -0.81
CA LEU A 69 12.23 -1.40 -0.56
C LEU A 69 13.37 -0.40 -0.48
N THR A 70 13.10 0.84 -0.89
CA THR A 70 14.03 1.97 -0.75
C THR A 70 13.35 3.14 -0.03
N GLY A 71 14.13 4.00 0.63
CA GLY A 71 13.65 5.16 1.39
C GLY A 71 13.79 5.01 2.92
N THR A 72 12.95 5.71 3.69
CA THR A 72 12.81 5.52 5.14
C THR A 72 11.81 4.40 5.37
N VAL A 73 12.30 3.16 5.32
CA VAL A 73 11.46 1.98 5.16
C VAL A 73 10.96 1.39 6.49
N ILE A 74 9.74 0.87 6.49
CA ILE A 74 9.14 0.08 7.58
C ILE A 74 9.40 -1.44 7.42
N ALA A 75 10.06 -1.84 6.33
CA ALA A 75 10.40 -3.21 5.95
C ALA A 75 11.59 -3.17 4.96
N ASP A 76 12.33 -4.26 4.82
CA ASP A 76 13.47 -4.36 3.91
C ASP A 76 13.02 -4.68 2.47
N GLU A 77 11.96 -5.46 2.32
CA GLU A 77 11.46 -5.95 1.04
C GLU A 77 9.94 -6.08 1.03
N LYS A 78 9.33 -6.08 -0.16
CA LYS A 78 7.89 -6.21 -0.36
C LYS A 78 7.59 -7.06 -1.59
N ALA A 79 6.59 -7.94 -1.46
CA ALA A 79 6.06 -8.74 -2.55
C ALA A 79 4.64 -8.32 -2.87
N TYR A 80 4.26 -8.45 -4.15
CA TYR A 80 2.90 -8.18 -4.62
C TYR A 80 2.30 -9.36 -5.36
N ARG A 81 1.02 -9.65 -5.12
CA ARG A 81 0.26 -10.67 -5.85
C ARG A 81 -1.17 -10.23 -6.13
N ARG A 82 -1.71 -10.65 -7.27
CA ARG A 82 -3.15 -10.49 -7.57
C ARG A 82 -3.94 -11.51 -6.75
N SER A 83 -5.01 -11.07 -6.09
CA SER A 83 -5.90 -11.95 -5.32
C SER A 83 -7.34 -11.50 -5.53
N GLY A 84 -8.05 -12.19 -6.43
CA GLY A 84 -9.43 -11.81 -6.79
C GLY A 84 -9.51 -10.38 -7.35
N GLN A 85 -10.13 -9.48 -6.58
CA GLN A 85 -10.34 -8.08 -6.97
C GLN A 85 -9.37 -7.08 -6.34
N VAL A 86 -8.33 -7.58 -5.67
CA VAL A 86 -7.35 -6.75 -4.98
C VAL A 86 -5.93 -7.12 -5.37
N LEU A 87 -5.02 -6.18 -5.14
CA LEU A 87 -3.59 -6.40 -5.10
C LEU A 87 -3.19 -6.57 -3.63
N GLU A 88 -2.64 -7.73 -3.28
CA GLU A 88 -2.10 -7.96 -1.95
C GLU A 88 -0.60 -7.63 -1.92
N GLY A 89 -0.17 -6.90 -0.91
CA GLY A 89 1.23 -6.62 -0.62
C GLY A 89 1.65 -7.22 0.71
N ILE A 90 2.83 -7.83 0.79
CA ILE A 90 3.42 -8.32 2.04
C ILE A 90 4.82 -7.73 2.16
N GLY A 91 5.09 -7.06 3.29
CA GLY A 91 6.42 -6.52 3.61
C GLY A 91 7.15 -7.37 4.64
N HIS A 92 8.44 -7.59 4.46
CA HIS A 92 9.31 -8.30 5.40
C HIS A 92 10.40 -7.41 5.97
N CYS A 93 10.74 -7.61 7.25
CA CYS A 93 11.88 -7.01 7.92
C CYS A 93 12.69 -8.13 8.58
N ASP A 94 14.00 -8.18 8.31
CA ASP A 94 14.90 -9.25 8.78
C ASP A 94 14.36 -10.67 8.46
N GLY A 95 13.82 -10.83 7.24
CA GLY A 95 13.25 -12.09 6.74
C GLY A 95 11.93 -12.53 7.40
N ALA A 96 11.34 -11.71 8.27
CA ALA A 96 10.06 -11.98 8.92
C ALA A 96 8.95 -11.03 8.42
N PRO A 97 7.69 -11.49 8.36
CA PRO A 97 6.56 -10.62 8.03
C PRO A 97 6.47 -9.42 8.98
N ALA A 98 6.47 -8.21 8.40
CA ALA A 98 6.33 -6.95 9.12
C ALA A 98 4.92 -6.37 8.95
N PHE A 99 4.38 -6.44 7.73
CA PHE A 99 3.03 -5.97 7.44
C PHE A 99 2.41 -6.68 6.24
N ARG A 100 1.09 -6.58 6.12
CA ARG A 100 0.30 -6.93 4.94
C ARG A 100 -0.62 -5.78 4.58
N GLU A 101 -0.77 -5.53 3.29
CA GLU A 101 -1.76 -4.59 2.76
C GLU A 101 -2.61 -5.25 1.67
N THR A 102 -3.82 -4.75 1.46
CA THR A 102 -4.61 -5.07 0.28
C THR A 102 -5.13 -3.80 -0.36
N LEU A 103 -4.84 -3.61 -1.65
CA LEU A 103 -5.21 -2.44 -2.44
C LEU A 103 -6.34 -2.81 -3.42
N GLY A 104 -7.38 -1.98 -3.46
CA GLY A 104 -8.48 -2.12 -4.41
C GLY A 104 -9.11 -0.78 -4.77
N ILE A 105 -9.96 -0.78 -5.79
CA ILE A 105 -10.78 0.39 -6.14
C ILE A 105 -12.22 0.14 -5.69
N ASN A 106 -12.79 1.06 -4.90
CA ASN A 106 -14.18 0.96 -4.47
C ASN A 106 -15.15 1.45 -5.56
N SER A 107 -16.46 1.37 -5.29
CA SER A 107 -17.51 1.81 -6.23
C SER A 107 -17.50 3.31 -6.52
N GLU A 108 -16.84 4.11 -5.67
CA GLU A 108 -16.70 5.57 -5.83
C GLU A 108 -15.44 5.94 -6.64
N GLY A 109 -14.64 4.95 -7.04
CA GLY A 109 -13.39 5.16 -7.77
C GLY A 109 -12.22 5.58 -6.88
N GLU A 110 -12.36 5.47 -5.55
CA GLU A 110 -11.29 5.70 -4.59
C GLU A 110 -10.39 4.46 -4.49
N LEU A 111 -9.10 4.69 -4.29
CA LEU A 111 -8.19 3.64 -3.85
C LEU A 111 -8.46 3.37 -2.36
N VAL A 112 -8.63 2.11 -2.02
CA VAL A 112 -8.83 1.65 -0.65
C VAL A 112 -7.71 0.68 -0.31
N MET A 113 -7.11 0.90 0.85
CA MET A 113 -6.04 0.07 1.37
C MET A 113 -6.38 -0.42 2.77
N ASP A 114 -6.49 -1.73 2.95
CA ASP A 114 -6.56 -2.35 4.29
C ASP A 114 -5.16 -2.74 4.74
N LEU A 115 -4.76 -2.30 5.93
CA LEU A 115 -3.41 -2.45 6.45
C LEU A 115 -3.40 -3.27 7.73
N HIS A 116 -2.48 -4.21 7.80
CA HIS A 116 -2.25 -5.08 8.95
C HIS A 116 -0.75 -5.10 9.29
N PHE A 117 -0.41 -5.01 10.57
CA PHE A 117 0.97 -5.08 11.05
C PHE A 117 1.19 -6.32 11.89
N GLN A 118 2.39 -6.85 11.79
CA GLN A 118 2.87 -7.88 12.68
C GLN A 118 3.29 -7.26 14.01
N VAL A 119 2.67 -7.67 15.12
CA VAL A 119 3.02 -7.25 16.48
C VAL A 119 3.32 -8.49 17.31
N GLY A 120 4.62 -8.79 17.45
CA GLY A 120 5.08 -10.08 17.96
C GLY A 120 4.72 -11.22 17.00
N ASN A 121 4.06 -12.27 17.48
CA ASN A 121 3.65 -13.42 16.65
C ASN A 121 2.20 -13.30 16.15
N ARG A 122 1.61 -12.10 16.17
CA ARG A 122 0.22 -11.88 15.76
C ARG A 122 0.12 -10.75 14.76
N GLU A 123 -0.65 -11.01 13.71
CA GLU A 123 -1.11 -9.97 12.80
C GLU A 123 -2.24 -9.18 13.47
N LYS A 124 -2.17 -7.85 13.39
CA LYS A 124 -3.18 -6.94 13.92
C LYS A 124 -3.64 -5.97 12.84
N PRO A 125 -4.95 -5.74 12.68
CA PRO A 125 -5.47 -4.74 11.76
C PRO A 125 -5.06 -3.35 12.27
N VAL A 126 -4.41 -2.58 11.40
CA VAL A 126 -4.19 -1.14 11.61
C VAL A 126 -5.43 -0.38 11.16
N GLY A 127 -6.04 -0.77 10.05
CA GLY A 127 -7.30 -0.20 9.59
C GLY A 127 -7.34 -0.01 8.08
N THR A 128 -8.23 0.87 7.64
CA THR A 128 -8.52 1.12 6.22
C THR A 128 -8.20 2.58 5.88
N ALA A 129 -7.31 2.78 4.91
CA ALA A 129 -7.02 4.07 4.32
C ALA A 129 -7.79 4.24 3.01
N HIS A 130 -8.40 5.40 2.84
CA HIS A 130 -9.05 5.81 1.60
C HIS A 130 -8.23 6.90 0.92
N PHE A 131 -8.15 6.86 -0.39
CA PHE A 131 -7.43 7.83 -1.19
C PHE A 131 -8.23 8.28 -2.39
N ARG A 132 -8.17 9.59 -2.67
CA ARG A 132 -8.76 10.20 -3.85
C ARG A 132 -7.71 10.35 -4.92
N ARG A 133 -8.10 10.07 -6.16
CA ARG A 133 -7.21 10.30 -7.30
C ARG A 133 -6.92 11.81 -7.42
N GLN A 134 -5.64 12.16 -7.55
CA GLN A 134 -5.24 13.52 -7.89
C GLN A 134 -5.67 13.80 -9.33
N ALA A 135 -6.42 14.89 -9.53
CA ALA A 135 -6.93 15.33 -10.82
C ALA A 135 -5.82 15.73 -11.79
#